data_AF-A0A2E7WIG8-F1
#
_entry.id   AF-A0A2E7WIG8-F1
#
_cell.length_a   1.000
_cell.length_b   1.000
_cell.length_c   1.000
_cell.angle_alpha   90.00
_cell.angle_beta   90.00
_cell.angle_gamma   90.00
#
_symmetry.space_group_name_H-M   'P 1'
#
loop_
_entity.id
_entity.type
_entity.pdbx_description
1 polymer ?
#
loop_
_entity_poly.entity_id
_entity_poly.type
_entity_poly.pdbx_seq_one_letter_code
_entity_poly.pdbx_strand_id
1 'polypeptide(L)'
;MKTRQELYGTEQPPVSNQPFLRSPWSFSYQTGALRHIKINGSEAIRGISFLVRDRDWGTLDPVLENEKILQTASALSISYDAVFHNQDARLDVRITIVVKPDCLTVTVKGRASGAFETNRAGFTVLHPICDVAGHNVTVDHSDGTREETTFPDFIEPWQPFVDITALTHRVNDLSVTCQFQGDTFEMEDQRQWGDASFKTYNRPLAKPWPYKIEDGSVLEQSVCLTWSACDKAPSILKKSSILEANFPEMALVMTPDDAERLAKNPSDLAAIKPQRLLCHFDTVLGHTSAQFQAFAKAQAAFPKVRFDLELICKCDPDPRPELYALAGEMQAASFNPASVLVCPSVDRQSTPPGSDWPDCPPLERVHEAASLAFVGVVRGGGMVSFFPELNRKRPPVHLLDFVSHGLCPIVHAADDISVMETLETIPHITRSMRAIIGETPYRIGPATLAMRQNPYGERTIPNPHDQRICMTDDDPRHRGDFAAAYVIGLATVLAPAEIAVWTPAALYGHRGVVADKGQWPIVRALKCLASLAGQPVFSAECADGLAQLWVGKTRLTANLMSDQNGPLAPFEWRLEKHRG
;
A
#
# COMPACT_ATOMS: atom_id res chain seq x y z
N MET A 1 -22.47 20.58 7.94
CA MET A 1 -21.86 19.35 7.39
C MET A 1 -20.60 19.79 6.67
N LYS A 2 -19.47 19.10 6.86
CA LYS A 2 -18.21 19.49 6.19
C LYS A 2 -18.32 19.31 4.68
N THR A 3 -17.63 20.15 3.91
CA THR A 3 -17.57 20.05 2.44
C THR A 3 -16.65 18.90 2.00
N ARG A 4 -16.69 18.53 0.72
CA ARG A 4 -15.73 17.55 0.17
C ARG A 4 -14.30 18.06 0.24
N GLN A 5 -14.08 19.34 -0.03
CA GLN A 5 -12.77 19.96 0.13
C GLN A 5 -12.24 19.82 1.56
N GLU A 6 -13.08 19.99 2.58
CA GLU A 6 -12.67 19.83 3.99
C GLU A 6 -12.35 18.37 4.34
N LEU A 7 -13.16 17.42 3.86
CA LEU A 7 -12.98 16.00 4.18
C LEU A 7 -11.82 15.36 3.39
N TYR A 8 -11.70 15.64 2.10
CA TYR A 8 -10.83 14.92 1.17
C TYR A 8 -9.79 15.82 0.48
N GLY A 9 -9.78 17.13 0.72
CA GLY A 9 -8.88 18.06 0.03
C GLY A 9 -9.15 18.19 -1.47
N THR A 10 -10.27 17.66 -1.97
CA THR A 10 -10.70 17.72 -3.37
C THR A 10 -12.21 17.87 -3.49
N GLU A 11 -12.66 18.51 -4.56
CA GLU A 11 -14.06 18.57 -4.96
C GLU A 11 -14.51 17.36 -5.81
N GLN A 12 -13.59 16.49 -6.23
CA GLN A 12 -13.95 15.26 -6.92
C GLN A 12 -14.88 14.43 -6.02
N PRO A 13 -16.09 14.07 -6.49
CA PRO A 13 -17.01 13.26 -5.71
C PRO A 13 -16.38 11.90 -5.38
N PRO A 14 -16.61 11.34 -4.17
CA PRO A 14 -16.32 9.95 -3.89
C PRO A 14 -17.05 9.04 -4.88
N VAL A 15 -16.47 7.88 -5.16
CA VAL A 15 -17.14 6.91 -6.03
C VAL A 15 -18.38 6.35 -5.32
N SER A 16 -19.50 6.30 -6.03
CA SER A 16 -20.77 5.84 -5.47
C SER A 16 -20.76 4.33 -5.28
N ASN A 17 -21.10 3.87 -4.06
CA ASN A 17 -21.33 2.47 -3.75
C ASN A 17 -22.81 2.21 -3.61
N GLN A 18 -23.37 1.45 -4.55
CA GLN A 18 -24.76 1.01 -4.47
C GLN A 18 -24.86 -0.33 -3.74
N PRO A 19 -25.47 -0.38 -2.54
CA PRO A 19 -25.60 -1.64 -1.81
C PRO A 19 -26.72 -2.50 -2.40
N PHE A 20 -26.48 -3.81 -2.43
CA PHE A 20 -27.46 -4.82 -2.81
C PHE A 20 -27.57 -5.89 -1.71
N LEU A 21 -28.80 -6.31 -1.43
CA LEU A 21 -29.10 -7.40 -0.51
C LEU A 21 -30.01 -8.41 -1.20
N ARG A 22 -29.53 -9.65 -1.30
CA ARG A 22 -30.24 -10.79 -1.85
C ARG A 22 -29.86 -12.04 -1.06
N SER A 23 -30.54 -12.25 0.06
CA SER A 23 -30.22 -13.34 1.01
C SER A 23 -29.90 -14.66 0.30
N PRO A 24 -28.75 -15.29 0.61
CA PRO A 24 -27.80 -14.94 1.69
C PRO A 24 -26.77 -13.86 1.33
N TRP A 25 -26.76 -13.39 0.08
CA TRP A 25 -25.75 -12.48 -0.47
C TRP A 25 -26.00 -11.02 -0.10
N SER A 26 -24.93 -10.29 0.16
CA SER A 26 -24.92 -8.82 0.11
C SER A 26 -23.60 -8.32 -0.46
N PHE A 27 -23.64 -7.23 -1.22
CA PHE A 27 -22.45 -6.63 -1.84
C PHE A 27 -22.70 -5.16 -2.18
N SER A 28 -21.63 -4.43 -2.46
CA SER A 28 -21.70 -3.10 -3.08
C SER A 28 -21.34 -3.20 -4.56
N TYR A 29 -22.01 -2.40 -5.39
CA TYR A 29 -21.70 -2.27 -6.81
C TYR A 29 -21.17 -0.86 -7.09
N GLN A 30 -20.02 -0.78 -7.76
CA GLN A 30 -19.24 0.44 -7.96
C GLN A 30 -18.63 0.43 -9.36
N THR A 31 -19.14 1.26 -10.28
CA THR A 31 -18.55 1.46 -11.63
C THR A 31 -18.21 0.14 -12.35
N GLY A 32 -19.17 -0.80 -12.41
CA GLY A 32 -18.93 -2.09 -13.05
C GLY A 32 -18.09 -3.09 -12.23
N ALA A 33 -17.85 -2.84 -10.94
CA ALA A 33 -17.20 -3.78 -10.04
C ALA A 33 -18.11 -4.17 -8.87
N LEU A 34 -17.98 -5.40 -8.40
CA LEU A 34 -18.56 -5.85 -7.14
C LEU A 34 -17.53 -5.67 -6.02
N ARG A 35 -17.98 -5.23 -4.85
CA ARG A 35 -17.16 -5.09 -3.64
C ARG A 35 -17.84 -5.68 -2.41
N HIS A 36 -17.03 -6.12 -1.45
CA HIS A 36 -17.47 -6.63 -0.15
C HIS A 36 -18.57 -7.69 -0.28
N ILE A 37 -18.34 -8.69 -1.13
CA ILE A 37 -19.31 -9.76 -1.40
C ILE A 37 -19.36 -10.65 -0.16
N LYS A 38 -20.48 -10.61 0.52
CA LYS A 38 -20.73 -11.31 1.78
C LYS A 38 -21.79 -12.38 1.63
N ILE A 39 -21.66 -13.44 2.42
CA ILE A 39 -22.65 -14.51 2.61
C ILE A 39 -23.01 -14.52 4.10
N ASN A 40 -24.29 -14.33 4.43
CA ASN A 40 -24.75 -14.23 5.82
C ASN A 40 -23.95 -13.21 6.65
N GLY A 41 -23.53 -12.11 6.02
CA GLY A 41 -22.73 -11.04 6.66
C GLY A 41 -21.21 -11.28 6.71
N SER A 42 -20.74 -12.51 6.44
CA SER A 42 -19.31 -12.83 6.40
C SER A 42 -18.72 -12.50 5.04
N GLU A 43 -17.61 -11.76 4.98
CA GLU A 43 -16.98 -11.38 3.71
C GLU A 43 -16.32 -12.59 3.04
N ALA A 44 -16.87 -12.99 1.89
CA ALA A 44 -16.38 -14.13 1.11
C ALA A 44 -15.33 -13.69 0.08
N ILE A 45 -15.58 -12.58 -0.60
CA ILE A 45 -14.74 -12.02 -1.66
C ILE A 45 -14.74 -10.49 -1.51
N ARG A 46 -13.56 -9.87 -1.48
CA ARG A 46 -13.39 -8.40 -1.33
C ARG A 46 -13.82 -7.66 -2.59
N GLY A 47 -13.57 -8.22 -3.78
CA GLY A 47 -14.07 -7.63 -5.02
C GLY A 47 -13.94 -8.49 -6.26
N ILE A 48 -14.76 -8.19 -7.27
CA ILE A 48 -14.70 -8.78 -8.61
C ILE A 48 -14.80 -7.64 -9.63
N SER A 49 -13.84 -7.54 -10.52
CA SER A 49 -13.81 -6.55 -11.60
C SER A 49 -13.25 -7.13 -12.89
N PHE A 50 -13.69 -6.60 -14.03
CA PHE A 50 -13.08 -6.87 -15.33
C PHE A 50 -12.15 -5.71 -15.66
N LEU A 51 -10.85 -5.98 -15.76
CA LEU A 51 -9.83 -4.95 -15.95
C LEU A 51 -9.11 -5.15 -17.28
N VAL A 52 -8.77 -4.04 -17.93
CA VAL A 52 -7.92 -4.01 -19.11
C VAL A 52 -6.69 -3.18 -18.83
N ARG A 53 -5.49 -3.72 -19.12
CA ARG A 53 -4.20 -3.06 -18.93
C ARG A 53 -3.53 -2.79 -20.26
N ASP A 54 -3.06 -1.57 -20.47
CA ASP A 54 -2.23 -1.23 -21.62
C ASP A 54 -0.81 -1.81 -21.49
N ARG A 55 0.05 -1.47 -22.45
CA ARG A 55 1.45 -1.94 -22.51
C ARG A 55 2.31 -1.46 -21.34
N ASP A 56 1.93 -0.33 -20.73
CA ASP A 56 2.63 0.31 -19.62
C ASP A 56 1.99 -0.06 -18.27
N TRP A 57 1.13 -1.09 -18.25
CA TRP A 57 0.35 -1.55 -17.10
C TRP A 57 -0.65 -0.51 -16.55
N GLY A 58 -0.95 0.55 -17.30
CA GLY A 58 -2.04 1.47 -17.00
C GLY A 58 -3.40 0.77 -17.08
N THR A 59 -4.31 1.02 -16.12
CA THR A 59 -5.70 0.57 -16.23
C THR A 59 -6.44 1.45 -17.22
N LEU A 60 -7.00 0.85 -18.26
CA LEU A 60 -7.88 1.57 -19.18
C LEU A 60 -9.25 1.76 -18.53
N ASP A 61 -9.69 3.01 -18.39
CA ASP A 61 -11.03 3.34 -17.91
C ASP A 61 -12.05 3.07 -19.03
N PRO A 62 -13.03 2.16 -18.81
CA PRO A 62 -14.04 1.90 -19.81
C PRO A 62 -15.10 2.99 -19.85
N VAL A 63 -15.70 3.19 -21.03
CA VAL A 63 -17.01 3.85 -21.13
C VAL A 63 -18.08 2.81 -20.81
N LEU A 64 -18.84 3.03 -19.73
CA LEU A 64 -19.94 2.15 -19.34
C LEU A 64 -21.26 2.63 -19.94
N GLU A 65 -21.98 1.72 -20.60
CA GLU A 65 -23.24 2.00 -21.28
C GLU A 65 -24.29 0.92 -20.98
N ASN A 66 -25.56 1.23 -21.29
CA ASN A 66 -26.67 0.27 -21.27
C ASN A 66 -26.84 -0.51 -19.96
N GLU A 67 -26.51 0.12 -18.82
CA GLU A 67 -26.67 -0.50 -17.51
C GLU A 67 -28.15 -0.82 -17.24
N LYS A 68 -28.41 -2.06 -16.82
CA LYS A 68 -29.73 -2.58 -16.45
C LYS A 68 -29.62 -3.38 -15.17
N ILE A 69 -30.40 -2.99 -14.18
CA ILE A 69 -30.57 -3.71 -12.92
C ILE A 69 -31.99 -4.29 -12.90
N LEU A 70 -32.09 -5.61 -12.84
CA LEU A 70 -33.35 -6.34 -12.75
C LEU A 70 -33.39 -7.06 -11.40
N GLN A 71 -34.24 -6.59 -10.51
CA GLN A 71 -34.44 -7.19 -9.20
C GLN A 71 -35.89 -7.67 -9.06
N THR A 72 -36.06 -8.97 -8.85
CA THR A 72 -37.36 -9.60 -8.59
C THR A 72 -37.38 -10.23 -7.20
N ALA A 73 -38.52 -10.81 -6.82
CA ALA A 73 -38.63 -11.60 -5.59
C ALA A 73 -37.73 -12.85 -5.61
N SER A 74 -37.32 -13.38 -6.77
CA SER A 74 -36.54 -14.62 -6.90
C SER A 74 -35.11 -14.47 -7.44
N ALA A 75 -34.76 -13.33 -8.05
CA ALA A 75 -33.45 -13.13 -8.67
C ALA A 75 -33.00 -11.67 -8.65
N LEU A 76 -31.68 -11.45 -8.68
CA LEU A 76 -31.06 -10.17 -9.01
C LEU A 76 -30.12 -10.38 -10.20
N SER A 77 -30.24 -9.51 -11.20
CA SER A 77 -29.35 -9.47 -12.36
C SER A 77 -28.92 -8.04 -12.66
N ILE A 78 -27.64 -7.85 -12.93
CA ILE A 78 -27.06 -6.57 -13.36
C ILE A 78 -26.34 -6.83 -14.68
N SER A 79 -26.56 -5.99 -15.70
CA SER A 79 -25.81 -6.08 -16.96
C SER A 79 -25.47 -4.71 -17.49
N TYR A 80 -24.31 -4.57 -18.10
CA TYR A 80 -23.85 -3.33 -18.74
C TYR A 80 -22.86 -3.66 -19.84
N ASP A 81 -22.70 -2.73 -20.76
CA ASP A 81 -21.66 -2.76 -21.80
C ASP A 81 -20.48 -1.89 -21.33
N ALA A 82 -19.25 -2.35 -21.55
CA ALA A 82 -18.04 -1.62 -21.24
C ALA A 82 -17.16 -1.56 -22.49
N VAL A 83 -16.75 -0.35 -22.86
CA VAL A 83 -15.96 -0.10 -24.07
C VAL A 83 -14.58 0.41 -23.68
N PHE A 84 -13.55 -0.35 -24.05
CA PHE A 84 -12.16 0.00 -23.83
C PHE A 84 -11.53 0.47 -25.14
N HIS A 85 -10.80 1.58 -25.08
CA HIS A 85 -10.07 2.13 -26.22
C HIS A 85 -8.57 2.02 -25.97
N ASN A 86 -7.83 1.53 -26.97
CA ASN A 86 -6.38 1.58 -27.00
C ASN A 86 -5.91 1.95 -28.40
N GLN A 87 -5.44 3.19 -28.58
CA GLN A 87 -5.12 3.77 -29.88
C GLN A 87 -6.30 3.61 -30.86
N ASP A 88 -6.05 3.04 -32.05
CA ASP A 88 -7.06 2.80 -33.09
C ASP A 88 -7.87 1.51 -32.86
N ALA A 89 -7.55 0.74 -31.81
CA ALA A 89 -8.25 -0.50 -31.47
C ALA A 89 -9.27 -0.29 -30.33
N ARG A 90 -10.29 -1.14 -30.32
CA ARG A 90 -11.39 -1.12 -29.34
C ARG A 90 -11.70 -2.52 -28.85
N LEU A 91 -11.98 -2.68 -27.57
CA LEU A 91 -12.51 -3.91 -26.99
C LEU A 91 -13.89 -3.62 -26.38
N ASP A 92 -14.91 -4.22 -26.98
CA ASP A 92 -16.29 -4.15 -26.52
C ASP A 92 -16.62 -5.36 -25.69
N VAL A 93 -17.09 -5.17 -24.47
CA VAL A 93 -17.53 -6.28 -23.62
C VAL A 93 -18.91 -6.03 -23.05
N ARG A 94 -19.70 -7.09 -22.94
CA ARG A 94 -20.94 -7.12 -22.17
C ARG A 94 -20.71 -7.94 -20.91
N ILE A 95 -20.92 -7.33 -19.75
CA ILE A 95 -20.82 -7.99 -18.46
C ILE A 95 -22.22 -8.25 -17.93
N THR A 96 -22.42 -9.44 -17.36
CA THR A 96 -23.67 -9.85 -16.73
C THR A 96 -23.37 -10.50 -15.39
N ILE A 97 -24.05 -10.02 -14.36
CA ILE A 97 -23.96 -10.48 -12.98
C ILE A 97 -25.31 -11.09 -12.64
N VAL A 98 -25.33 -12.36 -12.24
CA VAL A 98 -26.56 -13.08 -11.85
C VAL A 98 -26.39 -13.60 -10.44
N VAL A 99 -27.33 -13.23 -9.57
CA VAL A 99 -27.31 -13.61 -8.15
C VAL A 99 -28.50 -14.51 -7.87
N LYS A 100 -28.19 -15.75 -7.48
CA LYS A 100 -29.13 -16.77 -7.00
C LYS A 100 -28.78 -17.12 -5.54
N PRO A 101 -29.66 -17.81 -4.80
CA PRO A 101 -29.36 -18.19 -3.42
C PRO A 101 -28.06 -18.99 -3.24
N ASP A 102 -27.70 -19.81 -4.23
CA ASP A 102 -26.62 -20.80 -4.20
C ASP A 102 -25.39 -20.44 -5.04
N CYS A 103 -25.52 -19.62 -6.10
CA CYS A 103 -24.38 -19.04 -6.82
C CYS A 103 -24.57 -17.54 -7.14
N LEU A 104 -23.45 -16.83 -7.12
CA LEU A 104 -23.28 -15.53 -7.76
C LEU A 104 -22.35 -15.71 -8.97
N THR A 105 -22.82 -15.42 -10.18
CA THR A 105 -22.04 -15.55 -11.41
C THR A 105 -21.78 -14.18 -12.03
N VAL A 106 -20.56 -13.92 -12.45
CA VAL A 106 -20.15 -12.78 -13.27
C VAL A 106 -19.59 -13.32 -14.58
N THR A 107 -20.22 -12.98 -15.70
CA THR A 107 -19.81 -13.41 -17.04
C THR A 107 -19.49 -12.21 -17.90
N VAL A 108 -18.49 -12.36 -18.77
CA VAL A 108 -18.14 -11.37 -19.79
C VAL A 108 -18.15 -12.04 -21.16
N LYS A 109 -18.70 -11.34 -22.16
CA LYS A 109 -18.57 -11.69 -23.57
C LYS A 109 -18.19 -10.44 -24.34
N GLY A 110 -17.15 -10.52 -25.14
CA GLY A 110 -16.62 -9.37 -25.83
C GLY A 110 -16.04 -9.67 -27.19
N ARG A 111 -15.77 -8.60 -27.93
CA ARG A 111 -15.21 -8.63 -29.27
C ARG A 111 -14.23 -7.46 -29.44
N ALA A 112 -13.05 -7.75 -29.98
CA ALA A 112 -12.12 -6.71 -30.38
C ALA A 112 -12.46 -6.20 -31.79
N SER A 113 -12.27 -4.90 -31.99
CA SER A 113 -12.24 -4.24 -33.29
C SER A 113 -10.83 -3.66 -33.50
N GLY A 114 -10.17 -4.08 -34.58
CA GLY A 114 -8.74 -3.85 -34.78
C GLY A 114 -7.86 -4.78 -33.91
N ALA A 115 -6.54 -4.61 -34.02
CA ALA A 115 -5.58 -5.39 -33.24
C ALA A 115 -5.38 -4.75 -31.86
N PHE A 116 -6.17 -5.20 -30.87
CA PHE A 116 -6.15 -4.62 -29.52
C PHE A 116 -4.94 -5.12 -28.73
N GLU A 117 -3.91 -4.28 -28.61
CA GLU A 117 -2.72 -4.56 -27.80
C GLU A 117 -3.04 -4.41 -26.30
N THR A 118 -2.62 -5.36 -25.47
CA THR A 118 -2.87 -5.33 -24.03
C THR A 118 -1.88 -6.20 -23.26
N ASN A 119 -1.58 -5.84 -22.01
CA ASN A 119 -0.90 -6.75 -21.06
C ASN A 119 -1.89 -7.68 -20.36
N ARG A 120 -3.17 -7.28 -20.26
CA ARG A 120 -4.22 -8.03 -19.57
C ARG A 120 -5.60 -7.54 -20.00
N ALA A 121 -6.48 -8.45 -20.39
CA ALA A 121 -7.91 -8.19 -20.48
C ALA A 121 -8.65 -9.36 -19.83
N GLY A 122 -9.26 -9.13 -18.66
CA GLY A 122 -10.00 -10.19 -17.99
C GLY A 122 -10.35 -9.93 -16.53
N PHE A 123 -10.93 -10.96 -15.91
CA PHE A 123 -11.37 -10.87 -14.52
C PHE A 123 -10.21 -10.81 -13.53
N THR A 124 -10.40 -9.95 -12.53
CA THR A 124 -9.61 -9.88 -11.30
C THR A 124 -10.55 -10.14 -10.13
N VAL A 125 -10.16 -11.05 -9.25
CA VAL A 125 -10.90 -11.38 -8.02
C VAL A 125 -10.00 -11.12 -6.82
N LEU A 126 -10.48 -10.29 -5.90
CA LEU A 126 -9.79 -9.95 -4.66
C LEU A 126 -10.38 -10.78 -3.52
N HIS A 127 -9.56 -11.61 -2.90
CA HIS A 127 -9.90 -12.36 -1.69
C HIS A 127 -9.53 -11.53 -0.46
N PRO A 128 -10.40 -11.42 0.57
CA PRO A 128 -10.07 -10.65 1.78
C PRO A 128 -8.86 -11.25 2.50
N ILE A 129 -8.25 -10.50 3.42
CA ILE A 129 -7.15 -11.01 4.26
C ILE A 129 -7.69 -11.77 5.46
N CYS A 130 -8.65 -11.16 6.16
CA CYS A 130 -9.30 -11.73 7.34
C CYS A 130 -9.92 -13.09 6.98
N ASP A 131 -9.71 -14.08 7.84
CA ASP A 131 -10.15 -15.48 7.67
C ASP A 131 -9.58 -16.22 6.46
N VAL A 132 -8.66 -15.61 5.69
CA VAL A 132 -8.02 -16.22 4.51
C VAL A 132 -6.53 -16.43 4.73
N ALA A 133 -5.78 -15.40 5.13
CA ALA A 133 -4.33 -15.51 5.33
C ALA A 133 -3.99 -16.61 6.36
N GLY A 134 -3.06 -17.51 5.99
CA GLY A 134 -2.66 -18.64 6.84
C GLY A 134 -3.69 -19.78 6.96
N HIS A 135 -4.85 -19.70 6.28
CA HIS A 135 -5.89 -20.72 6.31
C HIS A 135 -5.78 -21.68 5.13
N ASN A 136 -6.36 -22.87 5.29
CA ASN A 136 -6.38 -23.90 4.26
C ASN A 136 -7.16 -23.45 3.02
N VAL A 137 -6.68 -23.85 1.86
CA VAL A 137 -7.34 -23.65 0.56
C VAL A 137 -7.12 -24.86 -0.32
N THR A 138 -8.15 -25.18 -1.08
CA THR A 138 -8.07 -26.16 -2.16
C THR A 138 -7.93 -25.43 -3.49
N VAL A 139 -6.90 -25.76 -4.26
CA VAL A 139 -6.67 -25.24 -5.61
C VAL A 139 -6.99 -26.33 -6.62
N ASP A 140 -7.93 -26.06 -7.53
CA ASP A 140 -8.23 -26.95 -8.66
C ASP A 140 -7.48 -26.47 -9.91
N HIS A 141 -6.77 -27.37 -10.58
CA HIS A 141 -5.89 -27.07 -11.73
C HIS A 141 -6.51 -27.44 -13.07
N SER A 142 -5.93 -26.93 -14.16
CA SER A 142 -6.44 -27.12 -15.52
C SER A 142 -6.26 -28.56 -16.04
N ASP A 143 -5.33 -29.31 -15.46
CA ASP A 143 -5.10 -30.73 -15.74
C ASP A 143 -6.05 -31.66 -14.96
N GLY A 144 -6.95 -31.09 -14.16
CA GLY A 144 -7.92 -31.82 -13.32
C GLY A 144 -7.36 -32.28 -11.98
N THR A 145 -6.10 -31.95 -11.65
CA THR A 145 -5.54 -32.18 -10.32
C THR A 145 -6.09 -31.18 -9.30
N ARG A 146 -6.01 -31.59 -8.03
CA ARG A 146 -6.45 -30.81 -6.88
C ARG A 146 -5.33 -30.77 -5.85
N GLU A 147 -4.98 -29.58 -5.42
CA GLU A 147 -3.98 -29.33 -4.38
C GLU A 147 -4.66 -28.84 -3.10
N GLU A 148 -4.44 -29.53 -1.98
CA GLU A 148 -4.81 -29.03 -0.64
C GLU A 148 -3.58 -28.34 -0.04
N THR A 149 -3.69 -27.03 0.19
CA THR A 149 -2.57 -26.18 0.62
C THR A 149 -3.06 -25.08 1.57
N THR A 150 -2.26 -24.05 1.79
CA THR A 150 -2.60 -22.92 2.66
C THR A 150 -2.30 -21.60 1.97
N PHE A 151 -3.18 -20.62 2.14
CA PHE A 151 -2.82 -19.23 1.85
C PHE A 151 -1.59 -18.82 2.67
N PRO A 152 -0.65 -18.05 2.11
CA PRO A 152 0.53 -17.60 2.85
C PRO A 152 0.17 -16.86 4.14
N ASP A 153 0.70 -17.30 5.29
CA ASP A 153 0.57 -16.55 6.56
C ASP A 153 1.46 -15.29 6.51
N PHE A 154 2.75 -15.49 6.26
CA PHE A 154 3.69 -14.42 5.89
C PHE A 154 3.52 -14.07 4.41
N ILE A 155 3.83 -12.82 4.07
CA ILE A 155 3.63 -12.30 2.72
C ILE A 155 4.58 -12.99 1.74
N GLU A 156 4.01 -13.64 0.73
CA GLU A 156 4.74 -14.36 -0.31
C GLU A 156 5.28 -13.35 -1.35
N PRO A 157 6.61 -13.29 -1.58
CA PRO A 157 7.18 -12.36 -2.55
C PRO A 157 6.80 -12.62 -4.02
N TRP A 158 6.38 -13.85 -4.34
CA TRP A 158 6.08 -14.34 -5.69
C TRP A 158 4.62 -14.78 -5.84
N GLN A 159 4.28 -15.56 -6.88
CA GLN A 159 2.93 -16.08 -7.04
C GLN A 159 2.65 -17.20 -6.02
N PRO A 160 1.65 -17.08 -5.11
CA PRO A 160 1.32 -18.15 -4.19
C PRO A 160 0.77 -19.40 -4.90
N PHE A 161 -0.09 -19.19 -5.89
CA PHE A 161 -0.75 -20.25 -6.66
C PHE A 161 -0.71 -19.92 -8.14
N VAL A 162 -0.48 -20.95 -8.97
CA VAL A 162 -0.47 -20.88 -10.43
C VAL A 162 -1.43 -21.92 -11.00
N ASP A 163 -1.80 -21.75 -12.27
CA ASP A 163 -2.76 -22.61 -12.98
C ASP A 163 -4.06 -22.87 -12.19
N ILE A 164 -4.80 -21.80 -11.92
CA ILE A 164 -6.01 -21.82 -11.10
C ILE A 164 -7.25 -21.94 -11.99
N THR A 165 -8.07 -22.96 -11.75
CA THR A 165 -9.43 -23.08 -12.29
C THR A 165 -10.50 -22.92 -11.21
N ALA A 166 -10.19 -23.25 -9.95
CA ALA A 166 -11.00 -22.88 -8.81
C ALA A 166 -10.16 -22.72 -7.54
N LEU A 167 -10.65 -21.89 -6.63
CA LEU A 167 -10.18 -21.81 -5.24
C LEU A 167 -11.33 -22.09 -4.31
N THR A 168 -11.16 -23.04 -3.40
CA THR A 168 -12.12 -23.29 -2.31
C THR A 168 -11.50 -22.91 -0.98
N HIS A 169 -12.01 -21.86 -0.36
CA HIS A 169 -11.56 -21.38 0.95
C HIS A 169 -12.70 -21.37 1.95
N ARG A 170 -12.35 -21.23 3.24
CA ARG A 170 -13.33 -21.13 4.31
C ARG A 170 -13.48 -19.70 4.79
N VAL A 171 -14.70 -19.31 5.13
CA VAL A 171 -15.00 -18.07 5.82
C VAL A 171 -16.02 -18.40 6.91
N ASN A 172 -15.62 -18.26 8.18
CA ASN A 172 -16.41 -18.72 9.33
C ASN A 172 -16.83 -20.20 9.22
N ASP A 173 -18.14 -20.46 9.09
CA ASP A 173 -18.81 -21.76 8.95
C ASP A 173 -19.25 -22.02 7.49
N LEU A 174 -18.61 -21.33 6.54
CA LEU A 174 -18.91 -21.44 5.11
C LEU A 174 -17.69 -21.95 4.35
N SER A 175 -17.92 -22.87 3.43
CA SER A 175 -16.97 -23.23 2.36
C SER A 175 -17.39 -22.47 1.11
N VAL A 176 -16.51 -21.62 0.59
CA VAL A 176 -16.75 -20.78 -0.58
C VAL A 176 -15.85 -21.26 -1.71
N THR A 177 -16.42 -21.57 -2.85
CA THR A 177 -15.68 -21.96 -4.06
C THR A 177 -15.82 -20.85 -5.11
N CYS A 178 -14.68 -20.28 -5.50
CA CYS A 178 -14.55 -19.34 -6.61
C CYS A 178 -14.02 -20.08 -7.83
N GLN A 179 -14.88 -20.32 -8.84
CA GLN A 179 -14.53 -20.98 -10.09
C GLN A 179 -14.27 -19.97 -11.20
N PHE A 180 -13.28 -20.25 -12.03
CA PHE A 180 -12.83 -19.40 -13.13
C PHE A 180 -12.92 -20.15 -14.46
N GLN A 181 -13.37 -19.47 -15.50
CA GLN A 181 -13.40 -20.01 -16.87
C GLN A 181 -12.96 -18.97 -17.89
N GLY A 182 -12.42 -19.44 -19.01
CA GLY A 182 -12.10 -18.63 -20.19
C GLY A 182 -10.64 -18.19 -20.32
N ASP A 183 -9.77 -18.50 -19.34
CA ASP A 183 -8.31 -18.36 -19.43
C ASP A 183 -7.64 -19.13 -18.28
N THR A 184 -6.31 -19.15 -18.24
CA THR A 184 -5.53 -19.54 -17.06
C THR A 184 -5.47 -18.39 -16.07
N PHE A 185 -5.67 -18.66 -14.79
CA PHE A 185 -5.53 -17.68 -13.71
C PHE A 185 -4.35 -18.03 -12.80
N GLU A 186 -3.77 -17.03 -12.15
CA GLU A 186 -2.77 -17.17 -11.09
C GLU A 186 -3.02 -16.14 -9.99
N MET A 187 -2.25 -16.24 -8.90
CA MET A 187 -2.42 -15.38 -7.73
C MET A 187 -1.22 -14.47 -7.49
N GLU A 188 -1.51 -13.26 -7.02
CA GLU A 188 -0.55 -12.38 -6.34
C GLU A 188 -0.99 -12.20 -4.89
N ASP A 189 -0.02 -12.18 -3.99
CA ASP A 189 -0.21 -11.67 -2.64
C ASP A 189 -0.11 -10.14 -2.66
N GLN A 190 -1.25 -9.44 -2.80
CA GLN A 190 -1.22 -7.98 -2.92
C GLN A 190 -0.83 -7.26 -1.63
N ARG A 191 -0.75 -7.99 -0.51
CA ARG A 191 -0.21 -7.45 0.74
C ARG A 191 1.22 -6.94 0.58
N GLN A 192 1.97 -7.47 -0.40
CA GLN A 192 3.27 -6.94 -0.83
C GLN A 192 3.22 -5.41 -1.01
N TRP A 193 2.17 -4.89 -1.67
CA TRP A 193 2.00 -3.47 -1.99
C TRP A 193 1.14 -2.70 -0.98
N GLY A 194 0.73 -3.34 0.12
CA GLY A 194 -0.15 -2.76 1.13
C GLY A 194 -1.65 -2.96 0.89
N ASP A 195 -2.07 -3.57 -0.23
CA ASP A 195 -3.49 -3.80 -0.48
C ASP A 195 -4.07 -4.86 0.48
N ALA A 196 -5.32 -4.67 0.86
CA ALA A 196 -6.05 -5.53 1.79
C ALA A 196 -6.58 -6.82 1.16
N SER A 197 -5.79 -7.50 0.31
CA SER A 197 -6.27 -8.68 -0.42
C SER A 197 -5.18 -9.60 -0.96
N PHE A 198 -5.59 -10.82 -1.30
CA PHE A 198 -4.95 -11.63 -2.35
C PHE A 198 -5.67 -11.41 -3.67
N LYS A 199 -4.95 -11.43 -4.80
CA LYS A 199 -5.54 -11.20 -6.12
C LYS A 199 -5.38 -12.40 -7.02
N THR A 200 -6.48 -12.98 -7.45
CA THR A 200 -6.51 -13.91 -8.59
C THR A 200 -6.75 -13.13 -9.88
N TYR A 201 -5.94 -13.36 -10.91
CA TYR A 201 -6.02 -12.66 -12.19
C TYR A 201 -5.64 -13.57 -13.36
N ASN A 202 -6.10 -13.22 -14.56
CA ASN A 202 -5.57 -13.73 -15.82
C ASN A 202 -4.69 -12.66 -16.49
N ARG A 203 -3.85 -12.95 -17.48
CA ARG A 203 -3.25 -14.24 -17.85
C ARG A 203 -1.91 -14.36 -17.10
N PRO A 204 -1.31 -15.56 -16.94
CA PRO A 204 -0.06 -15.71 -16.23
C PRO A 204 1.06 -14.78 -16.71
N LEU A 205 1.78 -14.16 -15.77
CA LEU A 205 2.88 -13.22 -16.01
C LEU A 205 4.05 -13.85 -16.77
N ALA A 206 4.18 -15.18 -16.73
CA ALA A 206 5.19 -15.92 -17.47
C ALA A 206 4.95 -15.95 -18.99
N LYS A 207 3.76 -15.53 -19.47
CA LYS A 207 3.46 -15.50 -20.91
C LYS A 207 3.88 -14.16 -21.52
N PRO A 208 4.18 -14.11 -22.84
CA PRO A 208 4.62 -12.87 -23.48
C PRO A 208 3.62 -11.72 -23.34
N TRP A 209 4.14 -10.53 -23.07
CA TRP A 209 3.39 -9.28 -22.99
C TRP A 209 4.19 -8.14 -23.67
N PRO A 210 3.51 -7.12 -24.25
CA PRO A 210 2.07 -7.11 -24.53
C PRO A 210 1.68 -8.18 -25.55
N TYR A 211 0.41 -8.58 -25.55
CA TYR A 211 -0.17 -9.46 -26.56
C TYR A 211 -1.30 -8.76 -27.32
N LYS A 212 -1.78 -9.35 -28.40
CA LYS A 212 -2.87 -8.81 -29.23
C LYS A 212 -4.10 -9.69 -29.14
N ILE A 213 -5.26 -9.06 -28.96
CA ILE A 213 -6.56 -9.67 -29.23
C ILE A 213 -6.88 -9.32 -30.69
N GLU A 214 -6.87 -10.33 -31.57
CA GLU A 214 -7.03 -10.12 -33.01
C GLU A 214 -8.43 -9.60 -33.35
N ASP A 215 -8.52 -8.85 -34.45
CA ASP A 215 -9.77 -8.29 -34.93
C ASP A 215 -10.85 -9.36 -35.09
N GLY A 216 -12.05 -9.09 -34.55
CA GLY A 216 -13.16 -10.03 -34.56
C GLY A 216 -13.01 -11.23 -33.61
N SER A 217 -11.92 -11.35 -32.84
CA SER A 217 -11.78 -12.39 -31.82
C SER A 217 -12.83 -12.21 -30.72
N VAL A 218 -13.35 -13.33 -30.23
CA VAL A 218 -14.30 -13.35 -29.12
C VAL A 218 -13.54 -13.59 -27.82
N LEU A 219 -13.80 -12.75 -26.82
CA LEU A 219 -13.34 -12.93 -25.45
C LEU A 219 -14.53 -13.39 -24.61
N GLU A 220 -14.45 -14.57 -23.99
CA GLU A 220 -15.46 -15.04 -23.04
C GLU A 220 -14.79 -15.53 -21.77
N GLN A 221 -15.24 -15.02 -20.63
CA GLN A 221 -14.78 -15.48 -19.31
C GLN A 221 -15.93 -15.51 -18.32
N SER A 222 -15.77 -16.25 -17.23
CA SER A 222 -16.69 -16.19 -16.10
C SER A 222 -16.02 -16.45 -14.76
N VAL A 223 -16.64 -15.90 -13.72
CA VAL A 223 -16.40 -16.20 -12.31
C VAL A 223 -17.73 -16.65 -11.71
N CYS A 224 -17.81 -17.85 -11.11
CA CYS A 224 -18.97 -18.25 -10.27
C CYS A 224 -18.48 -18.51 -8.85
N LEU A 225 -19.14 -17.84 -7.91
CA LEU A 225 -19.02 -18.09 -6.49
C LEU A 225 -20.15 -19.04 -6.09
N THR A 226 -19.81 -20.18 -5.51
CA THR A 226 -20.75 -21.08 -4.84
C THR A 226 -20.38 -21.20 -3.38
N TRP A 227 -21.33 -21.61 -2.55
CA TRP A 227 -21.07 -21.81 -1.13
C TRP A 227 -21.85 -23.00 -0.58
N SER A 228 -21.33 -23.55 0.51
CA SER A 228 -22.00 -24.55 1.32
C SER A 228 -21.66 -24.32 2.80
N ALA A 229 -22.55 -24.75 3.69
CA ALA A 229 -22.23 -24.77 5.12
C ALA A 229 -21.15 -25.83 5.38
N CYS A 230 -20.20 -25.52 6.25
CA CYS A 230 -19.21 -26.45 6.74
C CYS A 230 -19.00 -26.29 8.25
N ASP A 231 -18.33 -27.25 8.89
CA ASP A 231 -17.95 -27.10 10.29
C ASP A 231 -17.05 -25.87 10.46
N LYS A 232 -17.34 -25.09 11.50
CA LYS A 232 -16.55 -23.90 11.83
C LYS A 232 -15.09 -24.30 12.05
N ALA A 233 -14.18 -23.67 11.31
CA ALA A 233 -12.76 -23.88 11.53
C ALA A 233 -12.39 -23.46 12.97
N PRO A 234 -11.41 -24.11 13.61
CA PRO A 234 -10.88 -23.64 14.88
C PRO A 234 -10.42 -22.20 14.71
N SER A 235 -10.98 -21.29 15.49
CA SER A 235 -10.53 -19.90 15.48
C SER A 235 -9.06 -19.85 15.85
N ILE A 236 -8.21 -19.34 14.95
CA ILE A 236 -6.84 -18.96 15.27
C ILE A 236 -6.89 -17.63 16.04
N LEU A 237 -7.51 -17.64 17.21
CA LEU A 237 -7.52 -16.50 18.14
C LEU A 237 -6.10 -16.35 18.68
N LYS A 238 -5.27 -15.52 18.03
CA LYS A 238 -4.14 -14.90 18.73
C LYS A 238 -4.72 -13.83 19.65
N LYS A 239 -5.00 -14.21 20.90
CA LYS A 239 -5.19 -13.25 21.99
C LYS A 239 -4.01 -12.29 21.99
N SER A 240 -4.28 -10.99 21.93
CA SER A 240 -3.25 -9.99 22.18
C SER A 240 -2.71 -10.21 23.59
N SER A 241 -1.41 -10.49 23.67
CA SER A 241 -0.63 -10.38 24.90
C SER A 241 -0.65 -8.93 25.37
N ILE A 242 -0.23 -8.69 26.61
CA ILE A 242 0.17 -7.34 27.02
C ILE A 242 1.14 -6.82 25.96
N LEU A 243 0.85 -5.64 25.39
CA LEU A 243 1.74 -5.01 24.42
C LEU A 243 2.96 -4.48 25.19
N GLU A 244 4.12 -5.11 24.99
CA GLU A 244 5.40 -4.61 25.51
C GLU A 244 6.06 -3.62 24.51
N ALA A 245 5.25 -2.85 23.77
CA ALA A 245 5.73 -1.92 22.76
C ALA A 245 5.75 -0.47 23.28
N ASN A 246 6.77 0.29 22.85
CA ASN A 246 6.79 1.74 22.97
C ASN A 246 6.40 2.39 21.64
N PHE A 247 5.74 3.54 21.71
CA PHE A 247 5.34 4.27 20.52
C PHE A 247 6.57 4.84 19.77
N PRO A 248 6.64 4.75 18.42
CA PRO A 248 7.83 5.09 17.64
C PRO A 248 8.27 6.56 17.80
N GLU A 249 9.58 6.81 17.62
CA GLU A 249 10.04 8.16 17.30
C GLU A 249 9.50 8.59 15.92
N MET A 250 9.13 9.86 15.77
CA MET A 250 8.67 10.40 14.49
C MET A 250 9.78 11.15 13.78
N ALA A 251 9.94 10.87 12.48
CA ALA A 251 10.74 11.66 11.56
C ALA A 251 9.87 12.38 10.51
N LEU A 252 10.39 13.48 9.95
CA LEU A 252 9.88 14.05 8.70
C LEU A 252 10.98 13.99 7.64
N VAL A 253 10.61 13.58 6.42
CA VAL A 253 11.58 13.53 5.30
C VAL A 253 11.77 14.91 4.67
N MET A 254 13.00 15.22 4.25
CA MET A 254 13.34 16.46 3.57
C MET A 254 14.42 16.24 2.51
N THR A 255 14.33 17.03 1.44
CA THR A 255 15.35 17.15 0.40
C THR A 255 16.43 18.19 0.78
N PRO A 256 17.53 18.33 0.00
CA PRO A 256 18.49 19.41 0.21
C PRO A 256 17.86 20.81 0.11
N ASP A 257 16.92 21.02 -0.82
CA ASP A 257 16.22 22.31 -0.97
C ASP A 257 15.34 22.63 0.25
N ASP A 258 14.66 21.60 0.76
CA ASP A 258 13.90 21.68 2.02
C ASP A 258 14.81 22.05 3.20
N ALA A 259 16.02 21.48 3.27
CA ALA A 259 16.98 21.77 4.33
C ALA A 259 17.47 23.23 4.27
N GLU A 260 17.76 23.78 3.09
CA GLU A 260 18.07 25.21 2.90
C GLU A 260 16.90 26.10 3.32
N ARG A 261 15.67 25.72 2.95
CA ARG A 261 14.45 26.45 3.36
C ARG A 261 14.27 26.43 4.87
N LEU A 262 14.42 25.25 5.50
CA LEU A 262 14.27 25.06 6.94
C LEU A 262 15.31 25.87 7.73
N ALA A 263 16.57 25.89 7.28
CA ALA A 263 17.61 26.69 7.91
C ALA A 263 17.29 28.19 7.93
N LYS A 264 16.55 28.69 6.92
CA LYS A 264 16.08 30.08 6.83
C LYS A 264 14.78 30.33 7.60
N ASN A 265 13.98 29.29 7.85
CA ASN A 265 12.67 29.40 8.49
C ASN A 265 12.52 28.42 9.68
N PRO A 266 13.29 28.58 10.78
CA PRO A 266 13.31 27.58 11.85
C PRO A 266 11.97 27.37 12.59
N SER A 267 11.04 28.32 12.48
CA SER A 267 9.70 28.21 13.07
C SER A 267 8.87 27.07 12.47
N ASP A 268 9.17 26.65 11.24
CA ASP A 268 8.39 25.67 10.49
C ASP A 268 8.31 24.32 11.20
N LEU A 269 9.39 23.92 11.89
CA LEU A 269 9.43 22.66 12.63
C LEU A 269 8.61 22.67 13.92
N ALA A 270 8.29 23.86 14.45
CA ALA A 270 7.61 24.01 15.74
C ALA A 270 6.16 23.52 15.73
N ALA A 271 5.55 23.39 14.54
CA ALA A 271 4.19 22.91 14.37
C ALA A 271 4.04 21.44 14.79
N ILE A 272 5.01 20.59 14.44
CA ILE A 272 4.99 19.14 14.69
C ILE A 272 5.91 18.74 15.84
N LYS A 273 7.11 19.32 15.91
CA LYS A 273 8.19 18.91 16.83
C LYS A 273 8.54 17.40 16.71
N PRO A 274 8.92 16.92 15.51
CA PRO A 274 9.37 15.54 15.36
C PRO A 274 10.66 15.30 16.16
N GLN A 275 10.93 14.06 16.54
CA GLN A 275 12.18 13.68 17.18
C GLN A 275 13.35 13.72 16.19
N ARG A 276 13.06 13.47 14.90
CA ARG A 276 14.08 13.27 13.87
C ARG A 276 13.73 13.97 12.54
N LEU A 277 14.73 14.17 11.70
CA LEU A 277 14.59 14.58 10.31
C LEU A 277 15.34 13.59 9.41
N LEU A 278 14.66 13.03 8.41
CA LEU A 278 15.24 12.11 7.45
C LEU A 278 15.71 12.91 6.21
N CYS A 279 17.03 12.98 6.02
CA CYS A 279 17.67 13.69 4.92
C CYS A 279 17.76 12.76 3.72
N HIS A 280 16.97 13.00 2.69
CA HIS A 280 17.03 12.25 1.44
C HIS A 280 18.18 12.76 0.58
N PHE A 281 19.25 11.97 0.46
CA PHE A 281 20.44 12.29 -0.32
C PHE A 281 20.51 11.38 -1.54
N ASP A 282 20.63 11.95 -2.73
CA ASP A 282 20.68 11.19 -3.97
C ASP A 282 21.91 11.57 -4.81
N THR A 283 22.84 10.62 -4.94
CA THR A 283 24.07 10.76 -5.73
C THR A 283 23.80 10.89 -7.24
N VAL A 284 22.64 10.42 -7.73
CA VAL A 284 22.25 10.51 -9.14
C VAL A 284 21.89 11.95 -9.53
N LEU A 285 21.41 12.76 -8.60
CA LEU A 285 21.16 14.19 -8.82
C LEU A 285 22.44 15.04 -8.94
N GLY A 286 23.60 14.49 -8.57
CA GLY A 286 24.88 15.19 -8.57
C GLY A 286 24.99 16.23 -7.45
N HIS A 287 26.01 17.10 -7.52
CA HIS A 287 26.25 18.16 -6.54
C HIS A 287 26.26 17.70 -5.07
N THR A 288 26.83 16.51 -4.82
CA THR A 288 26.84 15.82 -3.52
C THR A 288 27.33 16.69 -2.36
N SER A 289 28.41 17.46 -2.57
CA SER A 289 28.92 18.39 -1.56
C SER A 289 27.90 19.49 -1.19
N ALA A 290 27.15 20.02 -2.16
CA ALA A 290 26.12 21.03 -1.90
C ALA A 290 24.93 20.42 -1.12
N GLN A 291 24.56 19.17 -1.42
CA GLN A 291 23.53 18.46 -0.65
C GLN A 291 23.94 18.30 0.82
N PHE A 292 25.17 17.86 1.10
CA PHE A 292 25.67 17.76 2.48
C PHE A 292 25.72 19.12 3.19
N GLN A 293 26.13 20.18 2.50
CA GLN A 293 26.13 21.53 3.06
C GLN A 293 24.73 22.01 3.45
N ALA A 294 23.72 21.73 2.61
CA ALA A 294 22.33 22.05 2.92
C ALA A 294 21.86 21.35 4.21
N PHE A 295 22.12 20.04 4.33
CA PHE A 295 21.77 19.29 5.53
C PHE A 295 22.55 19.74 6.77
N ALA A 296 23.84 20.08 6.63
CA ALA A 296 24.64 20.63 7.72
C ALA A 296 24.10 21.97 8.23
N LYS A 297 23.66 22.87 7.34
CA LYS A 297 23.02 24.14 7.72
C LYS A 297 21.74 23.92 8.52
N ALA A 298 20.88 23.01 8.06
CA ALA A 298 19.67 22.65 8.81
C ALA A 298 20.02 22.02 10.17
N GLN A 299 21.01 21.13 10.22
CA GLN A 299 21.47 20.51 11.48
C GLN A 299 21.99 21.55 12.48
N ALA A 300 22.76 22.53 12.01
CA ALA A 300 23.26 23.63 12.85
C ALA A 300 22.13 24.49 13.43
N ALA A 301 21.03 24.69 12.68
CA ALA A 301 19.85 25.40 13.16
C ALA A 301 19.03 24.62 14.20
N PHE A 302 19.17 23.28 14.25
CA PHE A 302 18.38 22.39 15.10
C PHE A 302 19.24 21.38 15.89
N PRO A 303 20.13 21.83 16.80
CA PRO A 303 21.08 20.96 17.49
C PRO A 303 20.43 19.94 18.45
N LYS A 304 19.13 20.07 18.74
CA LYS A 304 18.38 19.14 19.61
C LYS A 304 17.59 18.08 18.82
N VAL A 305 17.47 18.23 17.50
CA VAL A 305 16.76 17.30 16.63
C VAL A 305 17.79 16.34 16.04
N ARG A 306 17.46 15.05 15.98
CA ARG A 306 18.35 14.07 15.33
C ARG A 306 18.16 14.12 13.82
N PHE A 307 19.25 14.01 13.07
CA PHE A 307 19.23 13.95 11.61
C PHE A 307 19.64 12.55 11.20
N ASP A 308 18.86 11.92 10.33
CA ASP A 308 19.22 10.65 9.68
C ASP A 308 19.54 10.92 8.22
N LEU A 309 20.46 10.16 7.66
CA LEU A 309 20.79 10.20 6.24
C LEU A 309 20.20 8.98 5.55
N GLU A 310 19.34 9.19 4.57
CA GLU A 310 18.98 8.20 3.57
C GLU A 310 19.87 8.43 2.36
N LEU A 311 20.85 7.54 2.15
CA LEU A 311 21.91 7.70 1.16
C LEU A 311 21.66 6.78 -0.04
N ILE A 312 21.25 7.38 -1.16
CA ILE A 312 21.12 6.67 -2.44
C ILE A 312 22.46 6.73 -3.18
N CYS A 313 23.13 5.58 -3.26
CA CYS A 313 24.43 5.43 -3.92
C CYS A 313 24.24 4.90 -5.34
N LYS A 314 25.16 5.22 -6.26
CA LYS A 314 25.18 4.58 -7.58
C LYS A 314 25.51 3.10 -7.44
N CYS A 315 26.43 2.77 -6.53
CA CYS A 315 26.94 1.42 -6.29
C CYS A 315 27.49 0.77 -7.57
N ASP A 316 28.51 1.39 -8.15
CA ASP A 316 29.35 0.74 -9.18
C ASP A 316 29.89 -0.62 -8.66
N PRO A 317 30.39 -1.53 -9.53
CA PRO A 317 30.77 -2.89 -9.13
C PRO A 317 31.71 -3.00 -7.91
N ASP A 318 32.54 -1.99 -7.65
CA ASP A 318 33.21 -1.78 -6.36
C ASP A 318 32.63 -0.53 -5.66
N PRO A 319 31.82 -0.69 -4.59
CA PRO A 319 31.18 0.43 -3.90
C PRO A 319 32.13 1.23 -3.00
N ARG A 320 33.34 0.74 -2.73
CA ARG A 320 34.24 1.37 -1.73
C ARG A 320 34.67 2.79 -2.11
N PRO A 321 35.18 3.08 -3.33
CA PRO A 321 35.65 4.43 -3.66
C PRO A 321 34.55 5.48 -3.54
N GLU A 322 33.34 5.15 -4.00
CA GLU A 322 32.17 6.03 -3.89
C GLU A 322 31.84 6.31 -2.42
N LEU A 323 31.69 5.28 -1.60
CA LEU A 323 31.31 5.44 -0.20
C LEU A 323 32.36 6.19 0.62
N TYR A 324 33.65 5.96 0.37
CA TYR A 324 34.73 6.74 1.01
C TYR A 324 34.72 8.22 0.60
N ALA A 325 34.48 8.51 -0.68
CA ALA A 325 34.36 9.89 -1.15
C ALA A 325 33.17 10.60 -0.49
N LEU A 326 32.01 9.94 -0.43
CA LEU A 326 30.81 10.47 0.23
C LEU A 326 31.02 10.69 1.73
N ALA A 327 31.69 9.77 2.42
CA ALA A 327 32.05 9.94 3.83
C ALA A 327 32.99 11.14 4.05
N GLY A 328 33.97 11.34 3.15
CA GLY A 328 34.85 12.51 3.17
C GLY A 328 34.11 13.83 2.93
N GLU A 329 33.19 13.87 1.97
CA GLU A 329 32.34 15.05 1.71
C GLU A 329 31.40 15.37 2.88
N MET A 330 30.79 14.35 3.48
CA MET A 330 29.96 14.48 4.68
C MET A 330 30.75 15.11 5.83
N GLN A 331 31.97 14.60 6.08
CA GLN A 331 32.87 15.14 7.10
C GLN A 331 33.29 16.58 6.79
N ALA A 332 33.64 16.89 5.53
CA ALA A 332 34.02 18.23 5.10
C ALA A 332 32.89 19.26 5.29
N ALA A 333 31.64 18.84 5.11
CA ALA A 333 30.46 19.67 5.37
C ALA A 333 30.13 19.83 6.87
N SER A 334 30.82 19.10 7.76
CA SER A 334 30.49 18.99 9.19
C SER A 334 29.06 18.50 9.46
N PHE A 335 28.53 17.67 8.55
CA PHE A 335 27.24 17.01 8.75
C PHE A 335 27.44 15.72 9.55
N ASN A 336 26.80 15.62 10.72
CA ASN A 336 26.98 14.50 11.66
C ASN A 336 25.63 13.80 11.89
N PRO A 337 25.14 12.97 10.96
CA PRO A 337 23.86 12.28 11.13
C PRO A 337 23.94 11.23 12.25
N ALA A 338 22.83 11.03 12.94
CA ALA A 338 22.66 9.98 13.94
C ALA A 338 22.62 8.58 13.34
N SER A 339 22.26 8.45 12.05
CA SER A 339 22.33 7.20 11.32
C SER A 339 22.44 7.41 9.80
N VAL A 340 22.95 6.40 9.09
CA VAL A 340 23.03 6.36 7.62
C VAL A 340 22.37 5.09 7.12
N LEU A 341 21.29 5.20 6.35
CA LEU A 341 20.74 4.10 5.56
C LEU A 341 21.38 4.14 4.18
N VAL A 342 21.98 3.03 3.74
CA VAL A 342 22.58 2.91 2.41
C VAL A 342 21.67 2.08 1.51
N CYS A 343 21.35 2.61 0.33
CA CYS A 343 20.56 1.92 -0.69
C CYS A 343 21.18 2.15 -2.08
N PRO A 344 21.45 1.08 -2.85
CA PRO A 344 21.79 1.22 -4.27
C PRO A 344 20.65 1.89 -5.05
N SER A 345 20.97 2.77 -5.99
CA SER A 345 19.99 3.52 -6.79
C SER A 345 19.16 2.59 -7.67
N VAL A 346 19.77 1.52 -8.18
CA VAL A 346 19.10 0.52 -9.04
C VAL A 346 18.02 -0.26 -8.29
N ASP A 347 18.19 -0.45 -6.98
CA ASP A 347 17.23 -1.16 -6.11
C ASP A 347 16.00 -0.31 -5.74
N ARG A 348 15.92 0.93 -6.25
CA ARG A 348 14.72 1.77 -6.15
C ARG A 348 13.61 1.33 -7.11
N GLN A 349 13.97 0.57 -8.15
CA GLN A 349 13.06 0.05 -9.15
C GLN A 349 12.63 -1.37 -8.78
N SER A 350 11.38 -1.70 -9.08
CA SER A 350 10.87 -3.05 -8.92
C SER A 350 11.38 -3.93 -10.05
N THR A 351 11.76 -5.17 -9.72
CA THR A 351 12.06 -6.21 -10.71
C THR A 351 10.91 -7.22 -10.70
N PRO A 352 9.98 -7.16 -11.67
CA PRO A 352 8.87 -8.11 -11.75
C PRO A 352 9.34 -9.55 -11.98
N PRO A 353 8.50 -10.56 -11.66
CA PRO A 353 8.77 -11.95 -12.01
C PRO A 353 9.05 -12.09 -13.51
N GLY A 354 10.15 -12.78 -13.86
CA GLY A 354 10.55 -13.02 -15.25
C GLY A 354 11.41 -11.94 -15.89
N SER A 355 11.67 -10.82 -15.21
CA SER A 355 12.62 -9.79 -15.66
C SER A 355 14.05 -10.08 -15.19
N ASP A 356 15.04 -9.65 -15.96
CA ASP A 356 16.43 -9.63 -15.51
C ASP A 356 16.61 -8.58 -14.41
N TRP A 357 17.34 -8.96 -13.35
CA TRP A 357 17.73 -8.01 -12.31
C TRP A 357 18.76 -7.02 -12.86
N PRO A 358 18.63 -5.72 -12.55
CA PRO A 358 19.65 -4.74 -12.94
C PRO A 358 20.99 -5.06 -12.28
N ASP A 359 22.08 -4.71 -12.96
CA ASP A 359 23.43 -4.86 -12.42
C ASP A 359 23.57 -4.10 -11.10
N CYS A 360 23.87 -4.84 -10.04
CA CYS A 360 24.12 -4.32 -8.71
C CYS A 360 25.14 -5.23 -8.02
N PRO A 361 26.17 -4.69 -7.33
CA PRO A 361 27.00 -5.51 -6.47
C PRO A 361 26.15 -6.22 -5.39
N PRO A 362 26.56 -7.41 -4.92
CA PRO A 362 25.88 -8.08 -3.80
C PRO A 362 25.73 -7.14 -2.60
N LEU A 363 24.59 -7.18 -1.93
CA LEU A 363 24.28 -6.26 -0.83
C LEU A 363 25.28 -6.40 0.33
N GLU A 364 25.82 -7.60 0.56
CA GLU A 364 26.89 -7.84 1.53
C GLU A 364 28.10 -6.95 1.24
N ARG A 365 28.53 -6.89 -0.03
CA ARG A 365 29.68 -6.06 -0.44
C ARG A 365 29.39 -4.56 -0.27
N VAL A 366 28.16 -4.13 -0.55
CA VAL A 366 27.72 -2.74 -0.34
C VAL A 366 27.77 -2.38 1.13
N HIS A 367 27.22 -3.22 2.01
CA HIS A 367 27.16 -2.94 3.44
C HIS A 367 28.49 -3.14 4.17
N GLU A 368 29.34 -4.07 3.73
CA GLU A 368 30.74 -4.15 4.16
C GLU A 368 31.50 -2.87 3.83
N ALA A 369 31.40 -2.36 2.60
CA ALA A 369 32.02 -1.09 2.22
C ALA A 369 31.46 0.08 3.03
N ALA A 370 30.14 0.12 3.27
CA ALA A 370 29.51 1.14 4.11
C ALA A 370 30.00 1.09 5.57
N SER A 371 30.24 -0.10 6.12
CA SER A 371 30.80 -0.26 7.47
C SER A 371 32.20 0.35 7.62
N LEU A 372 33.00 0.28 6.55
CA LEU A 372 34.36 0.83 6.52
C LEU A 372 34.38 2.34 6.26
N ALA A 373 33.41 2.86 5.50
CA ALA A 373 33.30 4.28 5.19
C ALA A 373 32.66 5.10 6.34
N PHE A 374 31.64 4.56 7.00
CA PHE A 374 30.86 5.23 8.05
C PHE A 374 31.11 4.62 9.43
N VAL A 375 32.37 4.60 9.85
CA VAL A 375 32.81 4.02 11.14
C VAL A 375 32.18 4.77 12.32
N GLY A 376 31.62 4.03 13.27
CA GLY A 376 31.03 4.60 14.49
C GLY A 376 29.65 5.24 14.31
N VAL A 377 29.09 5.25 13.10
CA VAL A 377 27.72 5.68 12.82
C VAL A 377 26.78 4.47 12.82
N VAL A 378 25.54 4.65 13.30
CA VAL A 378 24.49 3.63 13.18
C VAL A 378 24.14 3.46 11.70
N ARG A 379 24.24 2.24 11.17
CA ARG A 379 24.06 1.94 9.74
C ARG A 379 22.80 1.12 9.52
N GLY A 380 22.04 1.48 8.50
CA GLY A 380 20.86 0.74 8.07
C GLY A 380 20.92 0.33 6.62
N GLY A 381 20.02 -0.59 6.28
CA GLY A 381 19.76 -1.05 4.92
C GLY A 381 18.28 -1.35 4.72
N GLY A 382 17.97 -2.11 3.67
CA GLY A 382 16.60 -2.35 3.22
C GLY A 382 16.34 -1.60 1.92
N MET A 383 15.12 -1.10 1.73
CA MET A 383 14.69 -0.47 0.47
C MET A 383 14.11 0.90 0.71
N VAL A 384 14.55 1.91 -0.03
CA VAL A 384 13.95 3.26 0.05
C VAL A 384 12.64 3.39 -0.74
N SER A 385 12.28 2.33 -1.49
CA SER A 385 11.01 2.12 -2.17
C SER A 385 9.99 1.51 -1.19
N PHE A 386 9.54 0.27 -1.39
CA PHE A 386 8.45 -0.34 -0.63
C PHE A 386 8.81 -1.76 -0.17
N PHE A 387 7.88 -2.38 0.57
CA PHE A 387 8.03 -3.75 1.06
C PHE A 387 8.23 -4.83 -0.03
N PRO A 388 7.62 -4.75 -1.24
CA PRO A 388 7.82 -5.77 -2.27
C PRO A 388 9.29 -5.94 -2.65
N GLU A 389 9.99 -4.82 -2.88
CA GLU A 389 11.40 -4.81 -3.26
C GLU A 389 12.25 -5.40 -2.13
N LEU A 390 11.94 -5.08 -0.88
CA LEU A 390 12.67 -5.59 0.28
C LEU A 390 12.45 -7.09 0.46
N ASN A 391 11.22 -7.57 0.31
CA ASN A 391 10.89 -8.98 0.49
C ASN A 391 11.49 -9.84 -0.63
N ARG A 392 11.62 -9.29 -1.85
CA ARG A 392 12.26 -9.95 -3.00
C ARG A 392 13.79 -9.95 -2.93
N LYS A 393 14.41 -8.83 -2.51
CA LYS A 393 15.86 -8.70 -2.36
C LYS A 393 16.20 -8.34 -0.90
N ARG A 394 16.25 -9.37 -0.06
CA ARG A 394 16.41 -9.22 1.40
C ARG A 394 17.79 -8.67 1.77
N PRO A 395 17.87 -7.74 2.74
CA PRO A 395 19.14 -7.15 3.15
C PRO A 395 19.97 -8.11 4.03
N PRO A 396 21.31 -7.95 4.08
CA PRO A 396 22.19 -8.75 4.94
C PRO A 396 22.10 -8.28 6.39
N VAL A 397 21.04 -8.68 7.08
CA VAL A 397 20.64 -8.19 8.43
C VAL A 397 21.79 -8.20 9.44
N HIS A 398 22.68 -9.20 9.40
CA HIS A 398 23.82 -9.33 10.32
C HIS A 398 24.87 -8.21 10.20
N LEU A 399 24.81 -7.38 9.15
CA LEU A 399 25.67 -6.21 8.94
C LEU A 399 25.00 -4.88 9.31
N LEU A 400 23.74 -4.91 9.76
CA LEU A 400 22.89 -3.74 9.90
C LEU A 400 22.46 -3.49 11.34
N ASP A 401 22.46 -2.22 11.74
CA ASP A 401 21.93 -1.78 13.03
C ASP A 401 20.42 -1.51 12.97
N PHE A 402 19.85 -1.36 11.77
CA PHE A 402 18.41 -1.26 11.53
C PHE A 402 18.05 -1.59 10.07
N VAL A 403 16.78 -1.90 9.82
CA VAL A 403 16.26 -2.11 8.47
C VAL A 403 15.03 -1.22 8.25
N SER A 404 14.90 -0.64 7.05
CA SER A 404 13.78 0.23 6.69
C SER A 404 13.15 -0.11 5.34
N HIS A 405 11.86 0.19 5.21
CA HIS A 405 11.20 0.35 3.92
C HIS A 405 10.13 1.44 3.94
N GLY A 406 9.76 1.97 2.77
CA GLY A 406 8.63 2.89 2.63
C GLY A 406 7.28 2.19 2.58
N LEU A 407 6.21 2.98 2.55
CA LEU A 407 4.82 2.53 2.42
C LEU A 407 4.01 3.56 1.63
N CYS A 408 3.10 3.12 0.78
CA CYS A 408 2.18 4.00 0.05
C CYS A 408 0.87 3.25 -0.24
N PRO A 409 -0.31 3.77 0.17
CA PRO A 409 -1.57 3.05 0.06
C PRO A 409 -2.29 3.21 -1.30
N ILE A 410 -1.71 3.93 -2.26
CA ILE A 410 -2.34 4.24 -3.56
C ILE A 410 -1.66 3.53 -4.74
N VAL A 411 -1.12 2.33 -4.54
CA VAL A 411 -0.45 1.57 -5.61
C VAL A 411 -1.45 1.08 -6.64
N HIS A 412 -2.41 0.24 -6.23
CA HIS A 412 -3.35 -0.39 -7.15
C HIS A 412 -4.70 0.33 -7.25
N ALA A 413 -5.16 0.95 -6.16
CA ALA A 413 -6.40 1.69 -6.10
C ALA A 413 -6.23 2.96 -5.27
N ALA A 414 -6.87 4.04 -5.70
CA ALA A 414 -6.82 5.34 -5.03
C ALA A 414 -8.20 5.81 -4.54
N ASP A 415 -9.26 5.00 -4.65
CA ASP A 415 -10.54 5.35 -4.03
C ASP A 415 -10.44 5.37 -2.48
N ASP A 416 -11.35 6.09 -1.84
CA ASP A 416 -11.26 6.37 -0.40
C ASP A 416 -11.35 5.12 0.47
N ILE A 417 -12.11 4.12 0.03
CA ILE A 417 -12.29 2.87 0.75
C ILE A 417 -11.04 2.03 0.63
N SER A 418 -10.55 1.79 -0.61
CA SER A 418 -9.35 0.98 -0.82
C SER A 418 -8.14 1.52 -0.05
N VAL A 419 -7.98 2.85 0.04
CA VAL A 419 -6.90 3.47 0.82
C VAL A 419 -7.05 3.20 2.32
N MET A 420 -8.25 3.33 2.89
CA MET A 420 -8.47 3.02 4.31
C MET A 420 -8.32 1.53 4.62
N GLU A 421 -8.72 0.66 3.69
CA GLU A 421 -8.59 -0.80 3.82
C GLU A 421 -7.13 -1.24 3.94
N THR A 422 -6.16 -0.51 3.35
CA THR A 422 -4.73 -0.84 3.48
C THR A 422 -4.23 -0.94 4.93
N LEU A 423 -4.94 -0.32 5.89
CA LEU A 423 -4.67 -0.47 7.31
C LEU A 423 -4.79 -1.92 7.79
N GLU A 424 -5.68 -2.72 7.20
CA GLU A 424 -5.84 -4.17 7.47
C GLU A 424 -4.56 -4.95 7.15
N THR A 425 -3.77 -4.49 6.18
CA THR A 425 -2.55 -5.16 5.70
C THR A 425 -1.33 -4.90 6.57
N ILE A 426 -1.28 -3.76 7.27
CA ILE A 426 -0.09 -3.32 7.99
C ILE A 426 0.39 -4.35 9.03
N PRO A 427 -0.48 -4.99 9.85
CA PRO A 427 -0.04 -6.05 10.75
C PRO A 427 0.60 -7.26 10.02
N HIS A 428 0.21 -7.55 8.77
CA HIS A 428 0.82 -8.62 7.98
C HIS A 428 2.20 -8.22 7.44
N ILE A 429 2.35 -6.96 7.01
CA ILE A 429 3.64 -6.41 6.59
C ILE A 429 4.62 -6.45 7.76
N THR A 430 4.22 -5.91 8.92
CA THR A 430 5.13 -5.83 10.07
C THR A 430 5.49 -7.20 10.63
N ARG A 431 4.55 -8.15 10.67
CA ARG A 431 4.85 -9.55 11.03
C ARG A 431 5.81 -10.22 10.05
N SER A 432 5.60 -10.04 8.75
CA SER A 432 6.48 -10.62 7.73
C SER A 432 7.87 -9.98 7.80
N MET A 433 7.93 -8.68 8.05
CA MET A 433 9.18 -7.97 8.28
C MET A 433 9.93 -8.51 9.50
N ARG A 434 9.24 -8.76 10.62
CA ARG A 434 9.84 -9.37 11.81
C ARG A 434 10.38 -10.77 11.54
N ALA A 435 9.68 -11.57 10.72
CA ALA A 435 10.19 -12.86 10.29
C ALA A 435 11.48 -12.74 9.43
N ILE A 436 11.67 -11.62 8.72
CA ILE A 436 12.86 -11.36 7.89
C ILE A 436 14.03 -10.81 8.73
N ILE A 437 13.79 -9.88 9.65
CA ILE A 437 14.86 -9.13 10.33
C ILE A 437 15.13 -9.56 11.79
N GLY A 438 14.28 -10.41 12.36
CA GLY A 438 14.29 -10.76 13.77
C GLY A 438 14.19 -9.53 14.67
N GLU A 439 15.08 -9.47 15.66
CA GLU A 439 15.14 -8.40 16.66
C GLU A 439 15.81 -7.11 16.16
N THR A 440 16.31 -7.10 14.92
CA THR A 440 16.95 -5.92 14.34
C THR A 440 15.96 -4.74 14.35
N PRO A 441 16.37 -3.55 14.81
CA PRO A 441 15.49 -2.38 14.84
C PRO A 441 14.81 -2.13 13.49
N TYR A 442 13.49 -2.02 13.52
CA TYR A 442 12.66 -1.82 12.33
C TYR A 442 12.26 -0.34 12.23
N ARG A 443 12.52 0.26 11.07
CA ARG A 443 12.02 1.60 10.74
C ARG A 443 11.08 1.51 9.55
N ILE A 444 10.14 2.44 9.47
CA ILE A 444 9.24 2.51 8.33
C ILE A 444 9.12 3.96 7.84
N GLY A 445 9.38 4.14 6.56
CA GLY A 445 9.03 5.32 5.82
C GLY A 445 10.08 5.76 4.79
N PRO A 446 9.74 6.76 3.95
CA PRO A 446 8.50 7.54 4.02
C PRO A 446 7.21 6.72 3.83
N ALA A 447 6.22 6.98 4.68
CA ALA A 447 4.95 6.28 4.77
C ALA A 447 3.78 7.26 4.55
N THR A 448 3.81 7.93 3.41
CA THR A 448 2.89 9.00 3.01
C THR A 448 1.70 8.45 2.22
N LEU A 449 0.59 9.19 2.19
CA LEU A 449 -0.54 8.89 1.28
C LEU A 449 -0.06 8.88 -0.17
N ALA A 450 0.55 9.97 -0.61
CA ALA A 450 1.10 10.08 -1.96
C ALA A 450 2.46 9.39 -2.10
N MET A 451 2.78 8.97 -3.31
CA MET A 451 3.99 8.22 -3.65
C MET A 451 5.20 9.17 -3.78
N ARG A 452 6.32 8.90 -3.10
CA ARG A 452 7.54 9.72 -3.26
C ARG A 452 8.22 9.51 -4.61
N GLN A 453 8.32 8.26 -5.02
CA GLN A 453 8.93 7.79 -6.26
C GLN A 453 8.15 6.57 -6.73
N ASN A 454 8.10 6.33 -8.03
CA ASN A 454 7.44 5.17 -8.61
C ASN A 454 8.46 4.06 -8.92
N PRO A 455 8.47 2.92 -8.20
CA PRO A 455 9.33 1.77 -8.52
C PRO A 455 8.84 0.97 -9.74
N TYR A 456 7.61 1.23 -10.22
CA TYR A 456 6.93 0.43 -11.24
C TYR A 456 6.86 1.16 -12.59
N GLY A 457 7.43 2.37 -12.69
CA GLY A 457 7.42 3.19 -13.89
C GLY A 457 8.42 4.33 -13.80
N GLU A 458 8.56 5.08 -14.89
CA GLU A 458 9.62 6.11 -15.02
C GLU A 458 9.45 7.29 -14.06
N ARG A 459 8.20 7.60 -13.67
CA ARG A 459 7.85 8.73 -12.80
C ARG A 459 6.52 8.49 -12.08
N THR A 460 6.25 9.31 -11.07
CA THR A 460 4.92 9.43 -10.48
C THR A 460 3.95 10.12 -11.45
N ILE A 461 2.65 9.86 -11.28
CA ILE A 461 1.62 10.40 -12.17
C ILE A 461 1.27 11.84 -11.74
N PRO A 462 1.37 12.84 -12.63
CA PRO A 462 0.98 14.22 -12.29
C PRO A 462 -0.51 14.34 -11.94
N ASN A 463 -0.84 15.16 -10.96
CA ASN A 463 -2.22 15.38 -10.50
C ASN A 463 -2.63 16.86 -10.44
N PRO A 464 -2.65 17.59 -11.57
CA PRO A 464 -2.95 19.03 -11.61
C PRO A 464 -4.40 19.39 -11.27
N HIS A 465 -5.28 18.39 -11.11
CA HIS A 465 -6.72 18.56 -10.91
C HIS A 465 -7.21 18.02 -9.56
N ASP A 466 -6.29 17.76 -8.62
CA ASP A 466 -6.61 17.26 -7.28
C ASP A 466 -7.52 16.01 -7.32
N GLN A 467 -7.20 15.03 -8.16
CA GLN A 467 -7.97 13.80 -8.33
C GLN A 467 -7.42 12.65 -7.46
N ARG A 468 -8.23 11.61 -7.29
CA ARG A 468 -7.80 10.32 -6.71
C ARG A 468 -7.09 9.51 -7.79
N ILE A 469 -5.77 9.60 -7.84
CA ILE A 469 -4.92 8.96 -8.87
C ILE A 469 -3.96 7.99 -8.17
N CYS A 470 -3.82 6.77 -8.68
CA CYS A 470 -2.82 5.83 -8.19
C CYS A 470 -1.41 6.33 -8.51
N MET A 471 -0.43 6.06 -7.64
CA MET A 471 0.99 6.38 -7.90
C MET A 471 1.29 7.87 -8.20
N THR A 472 0.41 8.79 -7.77
CA THR A 472 0.67 10.24 -7.79
C THR A 472 1.60 10.64 -6.65
N ASP A 473 2.41 11.67 -6.86
CA ASP A 473 3.20 12.30 -5.80
C ASP A 473 2.46 13.41 -5.05
N ASP A 474 1.27 13.76 -5.54
CA ASP A 474 0.32 14.68 -4.92
C ASP A 474 -1.07 14.03 -4.79
N ASP A 475 -1.41 13.60 -3.58
CA ASP A 475 -2.75 13.11 -3.23
C ASP A 475 -3.50 14.21 -2.45
N PRO A 476 -4.66 14.69 -2.94
CA PRO A 476 -5.39 15.79 -2.33
C PRO A 476 -5.84 15.49 -0.90
N ARG A 477 -6.04 14.21 -0.54
CA ARG A 477 -6.52 13.82 0.78
C ARG A 477 -5.54 14.14 1.89
N HIS A 478 -4.26 14.32 1.57
CA HIS A 478 -3.24 14.84 2.48
C HIS A 478 -3.67 16.16 3.14
N ARG A 479 -4.47 16.96 2.44
CA ARG A 479 -4.94 18.29 2.87
C ARG A 479 -6.29 18.27 3.59
N GLY A 480 -7.00 17.13 3.61
CA GLY A 480 -8.31 16.97 4.23
C GLY A 480 -8.30 16.24 5.58
N ASP A 481 -9.46 16.13 6.23
CA ASP A 481 -9.62 15.34 7.46
C ASP A 481 -9.28 13.85 7.24
N PHE A 482 -9.47 13.34 6.02
CA PHE A 482 -9.11 11.98 5.61
C PHE A 482 -7.69 11.63 6.02
N ALA A 483 -6.71 12.49 5.75
CA ALA A 483 -5.32 12.22 6.11
C ALA A 483 -5.08 12.21 7.63
N ALA A 484 -5.80 13.04 8.39
CA ALA A 484 -5.72 13.02 9.84
C ALA A 484 -6.27 11.71 10.43
N ALA A 485 -7.40 11.22 9.90
CA ALA A 485 -7.95 9.92 10.28
C ALA A 485 -7.04 8.76 9.87
N TYR A 486 -6.59 8.75 8.60
CA TYR A 486 -5.70 7.72 8.07
C TYR A 486 -4.39 7.63 8.84
N VAL A 487 -3.74 8.76 9.15
CA VAL A 487 -2.45 8.74 9.86
C VAL A 487 -2.59 8.25 11.31
N ILE A 488 -3.74 8.50 11.95
CA ILE A 488 -4.06 7.91 13.27
C ILE A 488 -4.33 6.41 13.13
N GLY A 489 -5.08 5.99 12.11
CA GLY A 489 -5.28 4.58 11.79
C GLY A 489 -3.95 3.85 11.56
N LEU A 490 -3.07 4.42 10.75
CA LEU A 490 -1.73 3.88 10.46
C LEU A 490 -0.87 3.81 11.72
N ALA A 491 -0.86 4.85 12.54
CA ALA A 491 -0.19 4.83 13.85
C ALA A 491 -0.73 3.72 14.76
N THR A 492 -2.05 3.50 14.74
CA THR A 492 -2.72 2.49 15.56
C THR A 492 -2.26 1.09 15.16
N VAL A 493 -2.25 0.77 13.86
CA VAL A 493 -1.82 -0.57 13.40
C VAL A 493 -0.30 -0.79 13.42
N LEU A 494 0.50 0.29 13.44
CA LEU A 494 1.96 0.19 13.63
C LEU A 494 2.39 0.12 15.10
N ALA A 495 1.60 0.66 16.04
CA ALA A 495 1.99 0.75 17.45
C ALA A 495 2.37 -0.60 18.10
N PRO A 496 1.70 -1.74 17.80
CA PRO A 496 2.10 -3.04 18.32
C PRO A 496 3.40 -3.61 17.74
N ALA A 497 3.92 -3.07 16.63
CA ALA A 497 4.98 -3.68 15.84
C ALA A 497 6.42 -3.28 16.24
N GLU A 498 6.56 -2.54 17.34
CA GLU A 498 7.85 -2.07 17.87
C GLU A 498 8.70 -1.34 16.82
N ILE A 499 8.04 -0.48 16.04
CA ILE A 499 8.71 0.40 15.10
C ILE A 499 9.60 1.36 15.88
N ALA A 500 10.89 1.44 15.54
CA ALA A 500 11.84 2.34 16.17
C ALA A 500 11.65 3.78 15.69
N VAL A 501 11.49 3.96 14.37
CA VAL A 501 11.27 5.27 13.73
C VAL A 501 10.22 5.15 12.65
N TRP A 502 9.25 6.06 12.67
CA TRP A 502 8.21 6.19 11.66
C TRP A 502 8.28 7.56 10.97
N THR A 503 8.26 7.56 9.64
CA THR A 503 8.31 8.78 8.81
C THR A 503 7.00 8.99 8.04
N PRO A 504 5.95 9.56 8.64
CA PRO A 504 4.62 9.66 8.02
C PRO A 504 4.46 10.76 6.97
N ALA A 505 5.35 11.75 6.96
CA ALA A 505 5.19 12.95 6.13
C ALA A 505 6.55 13.54 5.73
N ALA A 506 6.54 14.34 4.67
CA ALA A 506 7.63 15.25 4.37
C ALA A 506 7.51 16.51 5.23
N LEU A 507 8.58 17.31 5.26
CA LEU A 507 8.52 18.63 5.89
C LEU A 507 7.74 19.63 5.02
N TYR A 508 8.08 19.71 3.73
CA TYR A 508 7.47 20.61 2.75
C TYR A 508 6.89 19.84 1.54
N GLY A 509 6.27 20.58 0.62
CA GLY A 509 5.69 20.05 -0.61
C GLY A 509 4.33 19.37 -0.40
N HIS A 510 3.88 18.65 -1.44
CA HIS A 510 2.55 18.01 -1.49
C HIS A 510 2.31 16.97 -0.40
N ARG A 511 3.40 16.37 0.11
CA ARG A 511 3.42 15.40 1.23
C ARG A 511 3.82 16.04 2.57
N GLY A 512 3.95 17.36 2.58
CA GLY A 512 4.53 18.15 3.65
C GLY A 512 3.62 18.36 4.86
N VAL A 513 4.15 18.95 5.91
CA VAL A 513 3.37 19.44 7.06
C VAL A 513 3.31 20.97 7.11
N VAL A 514 4.13 21.64 6.30
CA VAL A 514 4.13 23.09 6.14
C VAL A 514 3.41 23.43 4.85
N ALA A 515 2.18 23.95 5.00
CA ALA A 515 1.38 24.42 3.88
C ALA A 515 1.83 25.82 3.44
N ASP A 516 1.74 26.12 2.15
CA ASP A 516 1.93 27.50 1.66
C ASP A 516 0.82 28.44 2.13
N LYS A 517 -0.38 27.91 2.42
CA LYS A 517 -1.53 28.65 2.96
C LYS A 517 -2.27 27.79 4.00
N GLY A 518 -2.63 28.41 5.13
CA GLY A 518 -3.44 27.79 6.17
C GLY A 518 -2.71 26.67 6.93
N GLN A 519 -3.47 25.76 7.52
CA GLN A 519 -2.95 24.56 8.19
C GLN A 519 -3.74 23.34 7.71
N TRP A 520 -3.04 22.26 7.37
CA TRP A 520 -3.69 21.01 6.99
C TRP A 520 -4.08 20.18 8.23
N PRO A 521 -5.25 19.51 8.24
CA PRO A 521 -5.72 18.73 9.40
C PRO A 521 -4.72 17.69 9.90
N ILE A 522 -3.95 17.08 8.99
CA ILE A 522 -2.91 16.09 9.31
C ILE A 522 -1.87 16.62 10.30
N VAL A 523 -1.57 17.93 10.28
CA VAL A 523 -0.56 18.57 11.14
C VAL A 523 -0.92 18.41 12.62
N ARG A 524 -2.21 18.57 12.97
CA ARG A 524 -2.67 18.43 14.36
C ARG A 524 -2.57 16.98 14.83
N ALA A 525 -2.89 16.02 13.96
CA ALA A 525 -2.77 14.60 14.27
C ALA A 525 -1.29 14.21 14.49
N LEU A 526 -0.41 14.58 13.55
CA LEU A 526 1.02 14.32 13.64
C LEU A 526 1.68 14.97 14.86
N LYS A 527 1.34 16.22 15.20
CA LYS A 527 1.83 16.86 16.42
C LYS A 527 1.44 16.06 17.68
N CYS A 528 0.22 15.54 17.72
CA CYS A 528 -0.24 14.71 18.82
C CYS A 528 0.57 13.42 18.89
N LEU A 529 0.68 12.69 17.78
CA LEU A 529 1.42 11.43 17.69
C LEU A 529 2.92 11.62 18.01
N ALA A 530 3.56 12.70 17.56
CA ALA A 530 4.95 13.01 17.87
C ALA A 530 5.19 13.18 19.39
N SER A 531 4.19 13.68 20.12
CA SER A 531 4.28 13.82 21.58
C SER A 531 4.19 12.49 22.34
N LEU A 532 3.80 11.41 21.66
CA LEU A 532 3.66 10.06 22.23
C LEU A 532 4.94 9.24 22.14
N ALA A 533 5.94 9.67 21.36
CA ALA A 533 7.19 8.93 21.14
C ALA A 533 7.83 8.46 22.46
N GLY A 534 8.20 7.17 22.50
CA GLY A 534 8.84 6.51 23.64
C GLY A 534 7.91 6.19 24.82
N GLN A 535 6.62 6.52 24.76
CA GLN A 535 5.65 6.13 25.79
C GLN A 535 5.11 4.73 25.53
N PRO A 536 4.74 3.97 26.59
CA PRO A 536 4.21 2.62 26.45
C PRO A 536 2.85 2.62 25.75
N VAL A 537 2.65 1.66 24.85
CA VAL A 537 1.39 1.39 24.16
C VAL A 537 0.57 0.42 25.00
N PHE A 538 -0.61 0.85 25.46
CA PHE A 538 -1.50 0.00 26.28
C PHE A 538 -2.51 -0.78 25.43
N SER A 539 -3.05 -0.16 24.38
CA SER A 539 -3.96 -0.81 23.44
C SER A 539 -3.92 -0.11 22.09
N ALA A 540 -4.03 -0.87 21.01
CA ALA A 540 -4.15 -0.34 19.66
C ALA A 540 -5.03 -1.28 18.82
N GLU A 541 -6.15 -0.76 18.31
CA GLU A 541 -7.13 -1.56 17.57
C GLU A 541 -7.81 -0.74 16.48
N CYS A 542 -7.92 -1.32 15.29
CA CYS A 542 -8.80 -0.83 14.23
C CYS A 542 -9.91 -1.86 14.03
N ALA A 543 -11.16 -1.48 14.35
CA ALA A 543 -12.32 -2.35 14.23
C ALA A 543 -13.57 -1.51 13.93
N ASP A 544 -14.50 -2.06 13.15
CA ASP A 544 -15.79 -1.43 12.83
C ASP A 544 -15.69 0.02 12.34
N GLY A 545 -14.65 0.32 11.54
CA GLY A 545 -14.41 1.65 10.99
C GLY A 545 -13.90 2.68 12.01
N LEU A 546 -13.41 2.25 13.18
CA LEU A 546 -12.79 3.09 14.20
C LEU A 546 -11.33 2.68 14.43
N ALA A 547 -10.44 3.65 14.58
CA ALA A 547 -9.11 3.45 15.14
C ALA A 547 -9.09 3.91 16.60
N GLN A 548 -8.62 3.06 17.51
CA GLN A 548 -8.47 3.36 18.93
C GLN A 548 -7.02 3.09 19.38
N LEU A 549 -6.35 4.13 19.85
CA LEU A 549 -4.95 4.05 20.28
C LEU A 549 -4.80 4.63 21.68
N TRP A 550 -4.28 3.84 22.61
CA TRP A 550 -3.97 4.27 23.98
C TRP A 550 -2.46 4.17 24.23
N VAL A 551 -1.82 5.32 24.40
CA VAL A 551 -0.38 5.45 24.66
C VAL A 551 -0.16 6.36 25.87
N GLY A 552 0.55 5.86 26.88
CA GLY A 552 0.75 6.60 28.12
C GLY A 552 -0.59 7.05 28.73
N LYS A 553 -0.77 8.36 28.89
CA LYS A 553 -2.00 8.97 29.45
C LYS A 553 -3.00 9.44 28.38
N THR A 554 -2.73 9.13 27.12
CA THR A 554 -3.44 9.67 25.97
C THR A 554 -4.22 8.55 25.27
N ARG A 555 -5.52 8.77 25.10
CA ARG A 555 -6.38 7.95 24.22
C ARG A 555 -6.76 8.76 22.99
N LEU A 556 -6.55 8.18 21.82
CA LEU A 556 -6.97 8.69 20.52
C LEU A 556 -8.05 7.77 19.97
N THR A 557 -9.13 8.38 19.46
CA THR A 557 -10.16 7.67 18.71
C THR A 557 -10.41 8.40 17.41
N ALA A 558 -10.33 7.73 16.26
CA ALA A 558 -10.60 8.30 14.95
C ALA A 558 -11.67 7.49 14.21
N ASN A 559 -12.60 8.18 13.56
CA ASN A 559 -13.50 7.59 12.59
C ASN A 559 -12.75 7.41 11.25
N LEU A 560 -12.71 6.20 10.73
CA LEU A 560 -12.06 5.88 9.46
C LEU A 560 -13.05 5.88 8.28
N MET A 561 -14.31 6.20 8.54
CA MET A 561 -15.40 6.13 7.58
C MET A 561 -15.83 7.51 7.08
N SER A 562 -16.47 7.51 5.90
CA SER A 562 -17.06 8.69 5.26
C SER A 562 -18.43 9.07 5.82
N ASP A 563 -19.01 8.24 6.68
CA ASP A 563 -20.25 8.46 7.41
C ASP A 563 -20.01 8.65 8.91
N GLN A 564 -21.06 9.02 9.64
CA GLN A 564 -20.99 9.18 11.09
C GLN A 564 -20.84 7.82 11.75
N ASN A 565 -19.83 7.67 12.61
CA ASN A 565 -19.61 6.46 13.39
C ASN A 565 -19.69 6.76 14.89
N GLY A 566 -20.80 6.37 15.50
CA GLY A 566 -21.12 6.73 16.90
C GLY A 566 -21.12 8.25 17.10
N PRO A 567 -20.29 8.79 18.02
CA PRO A 567 -20.25 10.22 18.30
C PRO A 567 -19.34 11.02 17.35
N LEU A 568 -18.63 10.38 16.42
CA LEU A 568 -17.65 11.00 15.54
C LEU A 568 -18.24 11.25 14.16
N ALA A 569 -18.12 12.48 13.67
CA ALA A 569 -18.40 12.84 12.29
C ALA A 569 -17.40 12.13 11.33
N PRO A 570 -17.65 12.16 9.99
CA PRO A 570 -16.74 11.57 9.01
C PRO A 570 -15.30 12.05 9.20
N PHE A 571 -14.37 11.10 9.29
CA PHE A 571 -12.93 11.34 9.53
C PHE A 571 -12.58 12.18 10.78
N GLU A 572 -13.54 12.41 11.69
CA GLU A 572 -13.28 13.11 12.94
C GLU A 572 -12.43 12.22 13.87
N TRP A 573 -11.54 12.86 14.62
CA TRP A 573 -10.82 12.21 15.70
C TRP A 573 -10.80 13.05 16.97
N ARG A 574 -10.71 12.36 18.11
CA ARG A 574 -10.69 12.95 19.44
C ARG A 574 -9.49 12.48 20.24
N LEU A 575 -9.10 13.35 21.16
CA LEU A 575 -8.03 13.13 22.12
C LEU A 575 -8.62 13.25 23.52
N GLU A 576 -8.44 12.20 24.32
CA GLU A 576 -8.79 12.16 25.74
C GLU A 576 -7.51 11.99 26.56
N LYS A 577 -7.34 12.84 27.58
CA LYS A 577 -6.22 12.73 28.53
C LYS A 577 -6.74 12.26 29.87
N HIS A 578 -6.31 11.09 30.31
CA HIS A 578 -6.62 10.62 31.65
C HIS A 578 -5.78 11.41 32.67
N ARG A 579 -6.48 12.11 33.58
CA ARG A 579 -5.87 12.56 34.83
C ARG A 579 -5.76 11.31 35.70
N GLY A 580 -4.52 10.92 36.00
CA GLY A 580 -4.22 9.74 36.81
C GLY A 580 -4.76 9.84 38.21
#